data_AF-A0A553P8I1-F1
#
_entry.id   AF-A0A553P8I1-F1
#
_cell.length_a   1.000
_cell.length_b   1.000
_cell.length_c   1.000
_cell.angle_alpha   90.00
_cell.angle_beta   90.00
_cell.angle_gamma   90.00
#
_symmetry.space_group_name_H-M   'P 1'
#
loop_
_entity.id
_entity.type
_entity.pdbx_description
1 polymer ?
#
loop_
_entity_poly.entity_id
_entity_poly.type
_entity_poly.pdbx_seq_one_letter_code
_entity_poly.pdbx_strand_id
1 'polypeptide(L)'
;MEEGIDINPGTVRTAATVLNKLTGFFHLCKNDVEAHHLTYPQVVKQYCWKAASNGKAAHWAKRQRGTKNQQGHIVANTVGRIPMVPIARPEVYHLRLLLFHVHGPISYKSLCTTAEGHVLPTSQQACVYRGLIPNDAVFHELLWEIKDSMFGRHLRKLFCTLLVYHSPSSARDLWDDPEIQRCLVEDFRRQSRSRQANDAHINMALADIKDILDTMGRHIEEFGLPLPDNIAIAERIPLLIQEELDHNTHTLQLEVAAKYPSLNHEQKL
;
A
#
# COMPACT_ATOMS: atom_id res chain seq x y z
N MET A 1 -5.57 16.17 -61.66
CA MET A 1 -6.34 16.47 -60.44
C MET A 1 -5.96 15.41 -59.42
N GLU A 2 -4.70 15.30 -59.01
CA GLU A 2 -3.93 16.32 -58.26
C GLU A 2 -4.80 16.93 -57.16
N GLU A 3 -4.67 16.39 -55.95
CA GLU A 3 -4.27 17.18 -54.78
C GLU A 3 -3.45 16.26 -53.86
N GLY A 4 -2.14 16.45 -53.92
CA GLY A 4 -1.17 15.80 -53.05
C GLY A 4 -1.18 16.48 -51.68
N ILE A 5 -1.40 15.70 -50.64
CA ILE A 5 -1.07 16.12 -49.27
C ILE A 5 0.43 15.97 -49.14
N ASP A 6 1.12 17.10 -49.31
CA ASP A 6 2.53 17.29 -49.02
C ASP A 6 2.77 17.11 -47.51
N ILE A 7 3.03 15.87 -47.10
CA ILE A 7 3.55 15.56 -45.77
C ILE A 7 5.01 15.98 -45.73
N ASN A 8 5.20 17.27 -45.46
CA ASN A 8 6.46 17.88 -45.10
C ASN A 8 7.20 16.99 -44.07
N PRO A 9 8.41 16.47 -44.35
CA PRO A 9 9.17 15.61 -43.43
C PRO A 9 9.77 16.36 -42.22
N GLY A 10 9.29 17.58 -41.94
CA GLY A 10 9.83 18.52 -40.97
C GLY A 10 9.25 18.48 -39.56
N THR A 11 8.50 17.45 -39.13
CA THR A 11 8.03 17.40 -37.72
C THR A 11 7.89 15.99 -37.13
N VAL A 12 8.80 15.08 -37.47
CA VAL A 12 9.17 14.03 -36.52
C VAL A 12 10.26 14.62 -35.63
N ARG A 13 9.86 15.32 -34.55
CA ARG A 13 10.79 15.58 -33.44
C ARG A 13 11.11 14.23 -32.83
N THR A 14 12.17 13.60 -33.32
CA THR A 14 12.85 12.48 -32.69
C THR A 14 12.96 12.79 -31.20
N ALA A 15 12.41 11.93 -30.34
CA ALA A 15 12.50 12.03 -28.88
C ALA A 15 13.94 11.69 -28.42
N ALA A 16 14.91 12.41 -28.99
CA ALA A 16 16.31 12.29 -28.71
C ALA A 16 16.70 13.30 -27.62
N THR A 17 17.07 12.74 -26.46
CA THR A 17 18.26 13.16 -25.70
C THR A 17 18.19 14.40 -24.80
N VAL A 18 17.10 14.62 -24.05
CA VAL A 18 17.23 15.40 -22.80
C VAL A 18 17.34 14.43 -21.63
N LEU A 19 18.58 14.13 -21.20
CA LEU A 19 18.77 13.38 -19.95
C LEU A 19 18.19 14.20 -18.81
N ASN A 20 17.34 13.58 -18.00
CA ASN A 20 16.97 14.10 -16.69
C ASN A 20 18.01 13.62 -15.64
N LYS A 21 17.96 14.17 -14.42
CA LYS A 21 18.91 13.82 -13.34
C LYS A 21 19.02 12.32 -13.07
N LEU A 22 17.92 11.57 -13.15
CA LEU A 22 17.88 10.14 -12.87
C LEU A 22 18.46 9.32 -14.03
N THR A 23 18.02 9.55 -15.27
CA THR A 23 18.61 8.92 -16.46
C THR A 23 20.09 9.31 -16.66
N GLY A 24 20.45 10.53 -16.26
CA GLY A 24 21.84 11.00 -16.20
C GLY A 24 22.67 10.25 -15.15
N PHE A 25 22.08 9.88 -14.01
CA PHE A 25 22.75 9.05 -13.02
C PHE A 25 23.05 7.66 -13.58
N PHE A 26 22.09 7.03 -14.26
CA PHE A 26 22.33 5.75 -14.94
C PHE A 26 23.43 5.84 -16.01
N HIS A 27 23.45 6.95 -16.76
CA HIS A 27 24.51 7.20 -17.73
C HIS A 27 25.87 7.41 -17.06
N LEU A 28 25.92 8.12 -15.92
CA LEU A 28 27.14 8.27 -15.14
C LEU A 28 27.64 6.92 -14.65
N CYS A 29 26.78 6.12 -14.03
CA CYS A 29 27.10 4.77 -13.56
C CYS A 29 27.45 3.78 -14.69
N LYS A 30 27.19 4.11 -15.96
CA LYS A 30 27.62 3.28 -17.09
C LYS A 30 29.05 3.60 -17.55
N ASN A 31 29.49 4.85 -17.36
CA ASN A 31 30.71 5.38 -17.97
C ASN A 31 31.81 5.73 -16.97
N ASP A 32 31.47 5.94 -15.69
CA ASP A 32 32.40 6.32 -14.64
C ASP A 32 32.55 5.20 -13.61
N VAL A 33 33.76 4.65 -13.50
CA VAL A 33 34.11 3.56 -12.58
C VAL A 33 33.88 3.96 -11.13
N GLU A 34 34.11 5.21 -10.75
CA GLU A 34 33.84 5.67 -9.38
C GLU A 34 32.34 5.64 -9.08
N ALA A 35 31.50 5.94 -10.07
CA ALA A 35 30.06 5.96 -9.90
C ALA A 35 29.44 4.56 -9.77
N HIS A 36 30.17 3.49 -10.11
CA HIS A 36 29.71 2.10 -9.89
C HIS A 36 29.49 1.77 -8.42
N HIS A 37 30.21 2.46 -7.53
CA HIS A 37 30.14 2.25 -6.08
C HIS A 37 29.25 3.27 -5.38
N LEU A 38 28.56 4.15 -6.11
CA LEU A 38 27.76 5.21 -5.54
C LEU A 38 26.27 4.93 -5.65
N THR A 39 25.54 5.24 -4.57
CA THR A 39 24.08 5.33 -4.59
C THR A 39 23.65 6.72 -5.09
N TYR A 40 22.38 6.87 -5.46
CA TYR A 40 21.89 8.15 -5.98
C TYR A 40 22.11 9.32 -4.98
N PRO A 41 21.84 9.19 -3.66
CA PRO A 41 22.16 10.24 -2.69
C PRO A 41 23.65 10.60 -2.62
N GLN A 42 24.54 9.62 -2.80
CA GLN A 42 25.99 9.86 -2.79
C GLN A 42 26.42 10.62 -4.05
N VAL A 43 25.86 10.29 -5.22
CA VAL A 43 26.09 11.06 -6.45
C VAL A 43 25.61 12.50 -6.30
N VAL A 44 24.41 12.73 -5.74
CA VAL A 44 23.90 14.09 -5.52
C VAL A 44 24.79 14.91 -4.57
N LYS A 45 25.52 14.25 -3.66
CA LYS A 45 26.50 14.90 -2.76
C LYS A 45 27.83 15.20 -3.47
N GLN A 46 28.37 14.25 -4.22
CA GLN A 46 29.72 14.31 -4.81
C GLN A 46 29.77 14.95 -6.21
N TYR A 47 28.64 14.94 -6.93
CA TYR A 47 28.52 15.46 -8.29
C TYR A 47 27.55 16.64 -8.33
N CYS A 48 27.63 17.42 -9.41
CA CYS A 48 26.71 18.49 -9.71
C CYS A 48 26.08 18.28 -11.08
N TRP A 49 24.76 18.47 -11.15
CA TRP A 49 24.03 18.39 -12.41
C TRP A 49 24.34 19.63 -13.26
N LYS A 50 24.86 19.42 -14.47
CA LYS A 50 25.04 20.44 -15.48
C LYS A 50 23.90 20.30 -16.49
N ALA A 51 22.99 21.27 -16.50
CA ALA A 51 21.92 21.30 -17.49
C ALA A 51 22.49 21.50 -18.90
N ALA A 52 21.74 21.05 -19.92
CA ALA A 52 22.14 21.23 -21.30
C ALA A 52 22.29 22.73 -21.60
N SER A 53 23.44 23.11 -22.15
CA SER A 53 23.79 24.51 -22.42
C SER A 53 24.88 24.57 -23.49
N ASN A 54 24.84 25.60 -24.34
CA ASN A 54 25.87 25.85 -25.36
C ASN A 54 26.20 24.60 -26.22
N GLY A 55 25.18 23.85 -26.66
CA GLY A 55 25.32 22.63 -27.45
C GLY A 55 25.83 21.40 -26.69
N LYS A 56 26.14 21.51 -25.39
CA LYS A 56 26.54 20.38 -24.54
C LYS A 56 25.31 19.73 -23.91
N ALA A 57 25.26 18.39 -23.97
CA ALA A 57 24.21 17.61 -23.31
C ALA A 57 24.29 17.74 -21.78
N ALA A 58 23.13 17.56 -21.13
CA ALA A 58 23.07 17.57 -19.69
C ALA A 58 23.79 16.34 -19.09
N HIS A 59 24.56 16.54 -18.03
CA HIS A 59 25.36 15.47 -17.42
C HIS A 59 25.69 15.76 -15.95
N TRP A 60 26.15 14.73 -15.24
CA TRP A 60 26.73 14.87 -13.91
C TRP A 60 28.23 15.14 -14.03
N ALA A 61 28.72 16.18 -13.36
CA ALA A 61 30.14 16.50 -13.28
C ALA A 61 30.61 16.48 -11.83
N LYS A 62 31.84 15.98 -11.58
CA LYS A 62 32.46 15.98 -10.25
C LYS A 62 32.45 17.40 -9.66
N ARG A 63 32.12 17.49 -8.38
CA ARG A 63 32.03 18.78 -7.69
C ARG A 63 33.43 19.35 -7.45
N GLN A 64 33.58 20.64 -7.72
CA GLN A 64 34.85 21.36 -7.52
C GLN A 64 34.89 22.22 -6.25
N ARG A 65 33.73 22.46 -5.62
CA ARG A 65 33.58 23.30 -4.43
C ARG A 65 32.78 22.58 -3.35
N GLY A 66 33.32 22.53 -2.13
CA GLY A 66 32.72 21.87 -0.98
C GLY A 66 33.77 21.44 0.04
N THR A 67 33.37 20.63 1.02
CA THR A 67 34.28 19.99 1.98
C THR A 67 34.80 18.67 1.44
N LYS A 68 35.98 18.23 1.89
CA LYS A 68 36.47 16.89 1.63
C LYS A 68 35.87 15.91 2.63
N ASN A 69 35.38 14.77 2.17
CA ASN A 69 35.03 13.66 3.05
C ASN A 69 36.30 12.88 3.46
N GLN A 70 36.14 11.84 4.29
CA GLN A 70 37.25 10.99 4.75
C GLN A 70 38.00 10.30 3.61
N GLN A 71 37.36 10.10 2.45
CA GLN A 71 37.96 9.52 1.24
C GLN A 71 38.60 10.58 0.32
N GLY A 72 38.62 11.86 0.73
CA GLY A 72 39.21 12.96 -0.05
C GLY A 72 38.30 13.52 -1.15
N HIS A 73 37.09 12.99 -1.33
CA HIS A 73 36.13 13.47 -2.33
C HIS A 73 35.49 14.79 -1.90
N ILE A 74 35.31 15.71 -2.84
CA ILE A 74 34.60 16.98 -2.62
C ILE A 74 33.10 16.70 -2.56
N VAL A 75 32.47 17.00 -1.43
CA VAL A 75 31.03 16.82 -1.19
C VAL A 75 30.34 18.16 -0.97
N ALA A 76 29.04 18.22 -1.26
CA ALA A 76 28.22 19.38 -0.97
C ALA A 76 28.17 19.69 0.54
N ASN A 77 28.24 20.99 0.90
CA ASN A 77 28.12 21.46 2.28
C ASN A 77 26.67 21.48 2.79
N THR A 78 25.71 21.18 1.92
CA THR A 78 24.27 21.17 2.21
C THR A 78 23.66 19.81 1.88
N VAL A 79 22.66 19.41 2.65
CA VAL A 79 21.88 18.20 2.36
C VAL A 79 20.94 18.53 1.20
N GLY A 80 21.13 17.85 0.06
CA GLY A 80 20.25 18.00 -1.10
C GLY A 80 18.82 17.59 -0.75
N ARG A 81 17.83 18.33 -1.27
CA ARG A 81 16.41 18.02 -1.05
C ARG A 81 16.01 16.83 -1.93
N ILE A 82 15.66 15.72 -1.31
CA ILE A 82 15.06 14.56 -1.99
C ILE A 82 13.55 14.70 -1.80
N PRO A 83 12.76 14.75 -2.89
CA PRO A 83 11.31 14.93 -2.78
C PRO A 83 10.71 13.81 -1.93
N MET A 84 9.81 14.18 -1.03
CA MET A 84 9.00 13.21 -0.31
C MET A 84 8.14 12.48 -1.35
N VAL A 85 8.23 11.16 -1.36
CA VAL A 85 7.34 10.32 -2.14
C VAL A 85 6.26 9.81 -1.18
N PRO A 86 4.97 10.12 -1.43
CA PRO A 86 3.89 9.57 -0.63
C PRO A 86 3.86 8.04 -0.70
N ILE A 87 3.56 7.38 0.42
CA ILE A 87 3.41 5.92 0.49
C ILE A 87 2.29 5.44 -0.45
N ALA A 88 1.27 6.27 -0.69
CA ALA A 88 0.18 5.99 -1.63
C ALA A 88 0.62 5.79 -3.10
N ARG A 89 1.91 6.00 -3.42
CA ARG A 89 2.50 5.67 -4.73
C ARG A 89 3.56 4.56 -4.53
N PRO A 90 3.14 3.30 -4.32
CA PRO A 90 4.03 2.23 -3.87
C PRO A 90 5.21 2.02 -4.80
N GLU A 91 5.01 1.96 -6.12
CA GLU A 91 6.13 1.78 -7.06
C GLU A 91 7.18 2.90 -6.98
N VAL A 92 6.75 4.15 -6.86
CA VAL A 92 7.68 5.29 -6.76
C VAL A 92 8.41 5.28 -5.41
N TYR A 93 7.71 4.86 -4.35
CA TYR A 93 8.29 4.71 -3.02
C TYR A 93 9.39 3.63 -3.00
N HIS A 94 9.10 2.43 -3.54
CA HIS A 94 10.07 1.34 -3.65
C HIS A 94 11.23 1.70 -4.56
N LEU A 95 10.98 2.36 -5.70
CA LEU A 95 12.04 2.87 -6.58
C LEU A 95 12.98 3.82 -5.83
N ARG A 96 12.44 4.71 -4.98
CA ARG A 96 13.25 5.59 -4.13
C ARG A 96 14.10 4.78 -3.14
N LEU A 97 13.55 3.74 -2.51
CA LEU A 97 14.32 2.86 -1.63
C LEU A 97 15.47 2.19 -2.39
N LEU A 98 15.22 1.66 -3.59
CA LEU A 98 16.26 1.06 -4.44
C LEU A 98 17.36 2.08 -4.77
N LEU A 99 17.01 3.32 -5.15
CA LEU A 99 17.99 4.36 -5.45
C LEU A 99 18.89 4.75 -4.26
N PHE A 100 18.42 4.53 -3.04
CA PHE A 100 19.19 4.81 -1.82
C PHE A 100 20.19 3.72 -1.47
N HIS A 101 19.95 2.48 -1.90
CA HIS A 101 20.69 1.29 -1.46
C HIS A 101 21.44 0.56 -2.58
N VAL A 102 20.98 0.68 -3.84
CA VAL A 102 21.63 0.04 -4.98
C VAL A 102 22.77 0.93 -5.48
N HIS A 103 23.97 0.37 -5.50
CA HIS A 103 25.17 1.02 -6.02
C HIS A 103 25.28 0.85 -7.54
N GLY A 104 25.64 1.93 -8.23
CA GLY A 104 26.01 1.86 -9.65
C GLY A 104 24.95 1.35 -10.64
N PRO A 105 23.63 1.54 -10.46
CA PRO A 105 22.65 1.05 -11.43
C PRO A 105 22.81 1.77 -12.78
N ILE A 106 22.80 1.01 -13.87
CA ILE A 106 22.96 1.53 -15.24
C ILE A 106 21.62 1.72 -15.97
N SER A 107 20.51 1.33 -15.34
CA SER A 107 19.14 1.47 -15.86
C SER A 107 18.09 1.25 -14.76
N TYR A 108 16.82 1.50 -15.08
CA TYR A 108 15.71 1.07 -14.22
C TYR A 108 15.68 -0.45 -14.02
N LYS A 109 15.93 -1.22 -15.08
CA LYS A 109 15.97 -2.69 -15.00
C LYS A 109 17.05 -3.17 -14.04
N SER A 110 18.24 -2.56 -14.07
CA SER A 110 19.34 -2.94 -13.17
C SER A 110 19.05 -2.69 -11.69
N LEU A 111 18.18 -1.73 -11.35
CA LEU A 111 17.73 -1.56 -9.96
C LEU A 111 16.98 -2.80 -9.47
N CYS A 112 16.22 -3.43 -10.38
CA CYS A 112 15.38 -4.58 -10.11
C CYS A 112 16.05 -5.92 -10.44
N THR A 113 17.35 -5.93 -10.77
CA THR A 113 18.08 -7.17 -11.09
C THR A 113 18.64 -7.83 -9.83
N THR A 114 18.48 -9.15 -9.72
CA THR A 114 19.02 -9.98 -8.64
C THR A 114 20.53 -10.22 -8.81
N ALA A 115 21.19 -10.79 -7.79
CA ALA A 115 22.62 -11.13 -7.89
C ALA A 115 22.88 -12.19 -8.98
N GLU A 116 21.88 -13.02 -9.29
CA GLU A 116 21.93 -14.07 -10.31
C GLU A 116 21.54 -13.56 -11.72
N GLY A 117 21.24 -12.26 -11.86
CA GLY A 117 20.95 -11.64 -13.16
C GLY A 117 19.48 -11.65 -13.58
N HIS A 118 18.55 -12.12 -12.74
CA HIS A 118 17.12 -12.09 -13.05
C HIS A 118 16.52 -10.71 -12.81
N VAL A 119 15.67 -10.21 -13.73
CA VAL A 119 14.98 -8.93 -13.57
C VAL A 119 13.63 -9.17 -12.90
N LEU A 120 13.44 -8.59 -11.72
CA LEU A 120 12.18 -8.66 -11.00
C LEU A 120 11.14 -7.72 -11.64
N PRO A 121 9.88 -8.16 -11.80
CA PRO A 121 8.80 -7.39 -12.41
C PRO A 121 8.52 -6.03 -11.78
N THR A 122 8.61 -5.91 -10.45
CA THR A 122 8.24 -4.70 -9.71
C THR A 122 9.37 -4.20 -8.82
N SER A 123 9.37 -2.89 -8.54
CA SER A 123 10.35 -2.28 -7.64
C SER A 123 10.19 -2.81 -6.22
N GLN A 124 8.97 -3.14 -5.83
CA GLN A 124 8.64 -3.77 -4.55
C GLN A 124 9.33 -5.13 -4.39
N GLN A 125 9.20 -6.03 -5.37
CA GLN A 125 9.84 -7.35 -5.31
C GLN A 125 11.36 -7.22 -5.20
N ALA A 126 11.95 -6.23 -5.88
CA ALA A 126 13.37 -5.93 -5.74
C ALA A 126 13.74 -5.42 -4.34
N CYS A 127 12.87 -4.64 -3.68
CA CYS A 127 13.06 -4.26 -2.29
C CYS A 127 12.98 -5.48 -1.35
N VAL A 128 12.01 -6.37 -1.54
CA VAL A 128 11.86 -7.62 -0.76
C VAL A 128 13.10 -8.51 -0.92
N TYR A 129 13.52 -8.77 -2.16
CA TYR A 129 14.70 -9.59 -2.47
C TYR A 129 15.98 -9.04 -1.80
N ARG A 130 16.10 -7.71 -1.72
CA ARG A 130 17.24 -7.03 -1.09
C ARG A 130 17.11 -6.88 0.44
N GLY A 131 16.01 -7.37 1.04
CA GLY A 131 15.75 -7.22 2.48
C GLY A 131 15.50 -5.77 2.91
N LEU A 132 15.13 -4.88 1.99
CA LEU A 132 14.84 -3.46 2.28
C LEU A 132 13.45 -3.27 2.89
N ILE A 133 12.54 -4.20 2.60
CA ILE A 133 11.20 -4.27 3.19
C ILE A 133 10.90 -5.73 3.57
N PRO A 134 10.02 -5.96 4.55
CA PRO A 134 9.56 -7.30 4.90
C PRO A 134 8.92 -8.01 3.70
N ASN A 135 9.01 -9.35 3.68
CA ASN A 135 8.19 -10.16 2.79
C ASN A 135 6.77 -10.29 3.37
N ASP A 136 5.86 -10.81 2.54
CA ASP A 136 4.45 -10.94 2.95
C ASP A 136 4.24 -11.92 4.13
N ALA A 137 5.20 -12.82 4.38
CA ALA A 137 5.13 -13.76 5.50
C ALA A 137 5.04 -13.04 6.86
N VAL A 138 5.68 -11.88 7.01
CA VAL A 138 5.60 -11.08 8.24
C VAL A 138 4.17 -10.61 8.52
N PHE A 139 3.35 -10.38 7.49
CA PHE A 139 1.95 -10.00 7.69
C PHE A 139 1.11 -11.19 8.16
N HIS A 140 1.34 -12.39 7.62
CA HIS A 140 0.69 -13.61 8.12
C HIS A 140 1.10 -13.88 9.57
N GLU A 141 2.40 -13.82 9.89
CA GLU A 141 2.90 -14.02 11.26
C GLU A 141 2.31 -13.01 12.24
N LEU A 142 2.27 -11.73 11.86
CA LEU A 142 1.67 -10.67 12.67
C LEU A 142 0.18 -10.94 12.93
N LEU A 143 -0.59 -11.20 11.86
CA LEU A 143 -2.02 -11.47 11.99
C LEU A 143 -2.28 -12.76 12.80
N TRP A 144 -1.40 -13.75 12.70
CA TRP A 144 -1.44 -14.97 13.48
C TRP A 144 -1.21 -14.73 14.97
N GLU A 145 -0.19 -13.93 15.31
CA GLU A 145 0.17 -13.62 16.70
C GLU A 145 -0.97 -12.90 17.44
N ILE A 146 -1.66 -12.00 16.75
CA ILE A 146 -2.65 -11.12 17.37
C ILE A 146 -4.08 -11.64 17.30
N LYS A 147 -4.34 -12.72 16.57
CA LYS A 147 -5.70 -13.24 16.33
C LYS A 147 -6.47 -13.58 17.62
N ASP A 148 -5.72 -13.92 18.69
CA ASP A 148 -6.27 -14.30 19.99
C ASP A 148 -6.41 -13.09 20.94
N SER A 149 -5.90 -11.92 20.54
CA SER A 149 -5.87 -10.70 21.37
C SER A 149 -6.69 -9.55 20.77
N MET A 150 -6.95 -9.54 19.47
CA MET A 150 -7.76 -8.55 18.78
C MET A 150 -8.90 -9.19 18.00
N PHE A 151 -10.10 -8.62 18.13
CA PHE A 151 -11.31 -9.20 17.56
C PHE A 151 -12.14 -8.18 16.78
N GLY A 152 -12.91 -8.70 15.82
CA GLY A 152 -13.90 -7.97 15.04
C GLY A 152 -13.33 -6.76 14.31
N ARG A 153 -13.99 -5.61 14.48
CA ARG A 153 -13.65 -4.37 13.76
C ARG A 153 -12.21 -3.88 14.01
N HIS A 154 -11.63 -4.14 15.18
CA HIS A 154 -10.25 -3.75 15.46
C HIS A 154 -9.25 -4.54 14.60
N LEU A 155 -9.46 -5.85 14.46
CA LEU A 155 -8.64 -6.69 13.60
C LEU A 155 -8.80 -6.30 12.12
N ARG A 156 -10.04 -6.03 11.67
CA ARG A 156 -10.29 -5.50 10.32
C ARG A 156 -9.61 -4.15 10.08
N LYS A 157 -9.57 -3.27 11.08
CA LYS A 157 -8.86 -1.98 10.97
C LYS A 157 -7.34 -2.16 10.86
N LEU A 158 -6.76 -3.10 11.61
CA LEU A 158 -5.34 -3.41 11.46
C LEU A 158 -5.05 -4.02 10.09
N PHE A 159 -5.87 -4.97 9.63
CA PHE A 159 -5.77 -5.51 8.29
C PHE A 159 -5.74 -4.40 7.23
N CYS A 160 -6.69 -3.46 7.26
CA CYS A 160 -6.71 -2.30 6.37
C CYS A 160 -5.44 -1.43 6.50
N THR A 161 -4.95 -1.23 7.73
CA THR A 161 -3.72 -0.47 7.98
C THR A 161 -2.50 -1.14 7.31
N LEU A 162 -2.40 -2.47 7.40
CA LEU A 162 -1.36 -3.23 6.71
C LEU A 162 -1.45 -3.07 5.20
N LEU A 163 -2.65 -3.18 4.63
CA LEU A 163 -2.88 -2.99 3.20
C LEU A 163 -2.42 -1.60 2.73
N VAL A 164 -2.84 -0.55 3.44
CA VAL A 164 -2.60 0.84 3.02
C VAL A 164 -1.15 1.27 3.18
N TYR A 165 -0.52 0.95 4.31
CA TYR A 165 0.78 1.53 4.67
C TYR A 165 1.96 0.60 4.42
N HIS A 166 1.74 -0.71 4.46
CA HIS A 166 2.80 -1.69 4.28
C HIS A 166 2.77 -2.33 2.89
N SER A 167 1.66 -2.16 2.14
CA SER A 167 1.52 -2.59 0.74
C SER A 167 1.98 -4.04 0.55
N PRO A 168 1.28 -5.05 1.11
CA PRO A 168 1.62 -6.44 0.86
C PRO A 168 1.62 -6.73 -0.65
N SER A 169 2.46 -7.69 -1.07
CA SER A 169 2.60 -8.09 -2.47
C SER A 169 1.30 -8.69 -3.01
N SER A 170 0.54 -9.42 -2.18
CA SER A 170 -0.84 -9.84 -2.47
C SER A 170 -1.75 -9.67 -1.25
N ALA A 171 -2.54 -8.59 -1.25
CA ALA A 171 -3.61 -8.40 -0.27
C ALA A 171 -4.70 -9.49 -0.39
N ARG A 172 -4.88 -10.03 -1.59
CA ARG A 172 -5.81 -11.12 -1.86
C ARG A 172 -5.40 -12.40 -1.14
N ASP A 173 -4.12 -12.75 -1.17
CA ASP A 173 -3.61 -13.97 -0.55
C ASP A 173 -3.77 -13.91 0.97
N LEU A 174 -3.54 -12.74 1.57
CA LEU A 174 -3.80 -12.50 3.01
C LEU A 174 -5.27 -12.65 3.38
N TRP A 175 -6.18 -12.25 2.51
CA TRP A 175 -7.63 -12.38 2.73
C TRP A 175 -8.14 -13.81 2.52
N ASP A 176 -7.58 -14.53 1.55
CA ASP A 176 -7.95 -15.90 1.22
C ASP A 176 -7.40 -16.93 2.22
N ASP A 177 -6.51 -16.52 3.13
CA ASP A 177 -6.10 -17.33 4.28
C ASP A 177 -7.33 -17.69 5.14
N PRO A 178 -7.70 -18.98 5.22
CA PRO A 178 -8.93 -19.39 5.91
C PRO A 178 -8.94 -19.06 7.39
N GLU A 179 -7.79 -19.05 8.06
CA GLU A 179 -7.71 -18.78 9.49
C GLU A 179 -7.85 -17.29 9.76
N ILE A 180 -7.23 -16.45 8.93
CA ILE A 180 -7.39 -14.99 8.99
C ILE A 180 -8.84 -14.60 8.68
N GLN A 181 -9.42 -15.13 7.60
CA GLN A 181 -10.80 -14.82 7.22
C GLN A 181 -11.77 -15.21 8.35
N ARG A 182 -11.58 -16.40 8.97
CA ARG A 182 -12.38 -16.83 10.12
C ARG A 182 -12.32 -15.82 11.27
N CYS A 183 -11.14 -15.30 11.58
CA CYS A 183 -10.98 -14.29 12.63
C CYS A 183 -11.59 -12.93 12.26
N LEU A 184 -11.51 -12.54 10.98
CA LEU A 184 -12.07 -11.27 10.49
C LEU A 184 -13.61 -11.26 10.45
N VAL A 185 -14.29 -12.42 10.45
CA VAL A 185 -15.76 -12.51 10.43
C VAL A 185 -16.38 -12.92 11.78
N GLU A 186 -15.55 -13.21 12.77
CA GLU A 186 -15.95 -13.90 14.00
C GLU A 186 -16.98 -13.12 14.84
N ASP A 187 -16.89 -11.80 14.88
CA ASP A 187 -17.85 -10.95 15.61
C ASP A 187 -19.24 -10.98 14.97
N PHE A 188 -19.33 -10.95 13.65
CA PHE A 188 -20.60 -11.08 12.93
C PHE A 188 -21.22 -12.47 13.12
N ARG A 189 -20.40 -13.53 13.10
CA ARG A 189 -20.85 -14.90 13.40
C ARG A 189 -21.41 -15.01 14.83
N ARG A 190 -20.77 -14.34 15.80
CA ARG A 190 -21.25 -14.31 17.19
C ARG A 190 -22.56 -13.54 17.33
N GLN A 191 -22.70 -12.40 16.65
CA GLN A 191 -23.92 -11.58 16.65
C GLN A 191 -25.13 -12.32 16.08
N SER A 192 -24.94 -13.09 15.00
CA SER A 192 -26.00 -13.91 14.40
C SER A 192 -26.28 -15.23 15.16
N ARG A 193 -25.51 -15.53 16.21
CA ARG A 193 -25.53 -16.81 16.94
C ARG A 193 -25.36 -18.03 16.02
N SER A 194 -24.71 -17.86 14.89
CA SER A 194 -24.48 -18.94 13.94
C SER A 194 -23.37 -19.89 14.41
N ARG A 195 -23.55 -21.19 14.19
CA ARG A 195 -22.51 -22.20 14.49
C ARG A 195 -21.28 -22.08 13.59
N GLN A 196 -21.45 -21.61 12.36
CA GLN A 196 -20.39 -21.50 11.37
C GLN A 196 -20.46 -20.15 10.64
N ALA A 197 -19.31 -19.68 10.15
CA ALA A 197 -19.27 -18.56 9.23
C ALA A 197 -19.99 -18.95 7.93
N ASN A 198 -20.62 -17.97 7.29
CA ASN A 198 -21.34 -18.13 6.04
C ASN A 198 -21.07 -16.90 5.16
N ASP A 199 -21.55 -16.93 3.93
CA ASP A 199 -21.28 -15.87 2.95
C ASP A 199 -21.79 -14.50 3.42
N ALA A 200 -22.88 -14.44 4.19
CA ALA A 200 -23.37 -13.19 4.77
C ALA A 200 -22.36 -12.58 5.77
N HIS A 201 -21.72 -13.39 6.62
CA HIS A 201 -20.68 -12.90 7.54
C HIS A 201 -19.44 -12.39 6.81
N ILE A 202 -19.04 -13.09 5.75
CA ILE A 202 -17.94 -12.66 4.87
C ILE A 202 -18.28 -11.33 4.21
N ASN A 203 -19.51 -11.21 3.70
CA ASN A 203 -19.99 -9.99 3.06
C ASN A 203 -20.03 -8.79 4.02
N MET A 204 -20.47 -9.00 5.26
CA MET A 204 -20.45 -7.97 6.31
C MET A 204 -19.02 -7.52 6.67
N ALA A 205 -18.06 -8.45 6.73
CA ALA A 205 -16.66 -8.11 6.96
C ALA A 205 -16.06 -7.33 5.78
N LEU A 206 -16.37 -7.70 4.54
CA LEU A 206 -15.98 -6.96 3.34
C LEU A 206 -16.57 -5.55 3.31
N ALA A 207 -17.83 -5.39 3.71
CA ALA A 207 -18.45 -4.08 3.85
C ALA A 207 -17.75 -3.20 4.90
N ASP A 208 -17.46 -3.75 6.08
CA ASP A 208 -16.75 -3.01 7.14
C ASP A 208 -15.30 -2.68 6.73
N ILE A 209 -14.61 -3.59 6.01
CA ILE A 209 -13.28 -3.32 5.42
C ILE A 209 -13.36 -2.21 4.37
N LYS A 210 -14.34 -2.26 3.47
CA LYS A 210 -14.56 -1.23 2.46
C LYS A 210 -14.75 0.14 3.13
N ASP A 211 -15.62 0.23 4.13
CA ASP A 211 -15.86 1.46 4.87
C ASP A 211 -14.57 1.98 5.53
N ILE A 212 -13.77 1.10 6.15
CA ILE A 212 -12.49 1.48 6.76
C ILE A 212 -11.51 2.01 5.69
N LEU A 213 -11.37 1.32 4.56
CA LEU A 213 -10.49 1.75 3.47
C LEU A 213 -10.92 3.10 2.90
N ASP A 214 -12.22 3.31 2.70
CA ASP A 214 -12.77 4.58 2.23
C ASP A 214 -12.43 5.73 3.20
N THR A 215 -12.46 5.49 4.52
CA THR A 215 -12.01 6.50 5.51
C THR A 215 -10.50 6.80 5.44
N MET A 216 -9.71 5.87 4.92
CA MET A 216 -8.28 6.05 4.64
C MET A 216 -8.01 6.62 3.23
N GLY A 217 -9.06 6.91 2.46
CA GLY A 217 -8.97 7.45 1.10
C GLY A 217 -8.47 6.44 0.07
N ARG A 218 -8.75 5.14 0.27
CA ARG A 218 -8.35 4.05 -0.61
C ARG A 218 -9.57 3.19 -0.92
N HIS A 219 -9.62 2.60 -2.11
CA HIS A 219 -10.73 1.74 -2.53
C HIS A 219 -10.36 0.26 -2.41
N ILE A 220 -11.35 -0.57 -2.10
CA ILE A 220 -11.18 -2.01 -1.84
C ILE A 220 -10.67 -2.75 -3.09
N GLU A 221 -11.08 -2.29 -4.28
CA GLU A 221 -10.71 -2.82 -5.58
C GLU A 221 -9.21 -2.68 -5.87
N GLU A 222 -8.56 -1.66 -5.30
CA GLU A 222 -7.11 -1.43 -5.46
C GLU A 222 -6.28 -2.57 -4.89
N PHE A 223 -6.87 -3.37 -3.99
CA PHE A 223 -6.23 -4.49 -3.32
C PHE A 223 -6.66 -5.86 -3.87
N GLY A 224 -7.49 -5.90 -4.91
CA GLY A 224 -7.98 -7.15 -5.51
C GLY A 224 -8.93 -7.94 -4.62
N LEU A 225 -9.50 -7.32 -3.58
CA LEU A 225 -10.47 -7.95 -2.69
C LEU A 225 -11.87 -7.99 -3.32
N PRO A 226 -12.72 -8.98 -2.97
CA PRO A 226 -14.11 -9.02 -3.44
C PRO A 226 -14.90 -7.78 -3.00
N LEU A 227 -15.78 -7.29 -3.87
CA LEU A 227 -16.74 -6.25 -3.50
C LEU A 227 -17.85 -6.85 -2.64
N PRO A 228 -18.31 -6.14 -1.59
CA PRO A 228 -19.45 -6.57 -0.82
C PRO A 228 -20.76 -6.39 -1.61
N ASP A 229 -21.66 -7.37 -1.51
CA ASP A 229 -23.03 -7.32 -2.03
C ASP A 229 -23.89 -6.34 -1.23
N ASN A 230 -24.53 -5.40 -1.93
CA ASN A 230 -25.30 -4.28 -1.34
C ASN A 230 -26.55 -4.69 -0.52
N ILE A 231 -26.96 -5.96 -0.54
CA ILE A 231 -28.23 -6.40 0.06
C ILE A 231 -28.09 -6.69 1.57
N ALA A 232 -26.89 -6.96 2.08
CA ALA A 232 -26.68 -7.35 3.49
C ALA A 232 -26.48 -6.18 4.48
N ILE A 233 -26.37 -4.94 4.00
CA ILE A 233 -26.08 -3.76 4.85
C ILE A 233 -27.36 -3.23 5.53
N ALA A 234 -28.54 -3.49 4.96
CA ALA A 234 -29.83 -3.00 5.43
C ALA A 234 -30.32 -3.63 6.75
N GLU A 235 -29.72 -4.74 7.20
CA GLU A 235 -30.12 -5.47 8.41
C GLU A 235 -29.22 -5.18 9.63
N ARG A 236 -28.32 -4.19 9.54
CA ARG A 236 -27.39 -3.86 10.64
C ARG A 236 -28.11 -3.15 11.78
N ILE A 237 -28.88 -3.91 12.55
CA ILE A 237 -29.46 -3.48 13.82
C ILE A 237 -28.29 -3.40 14.83
N PRO A 238 -28.03 -2.23 15.44
CA PRO A 238 -27.04 -2.11 16.51
C PRO A 238 -27.30 -3.14 17.63
N LEU A 239 -26.24 -3.74 18.17
CA LEU A 239 -26.32 -4.79 19.20
C LEU A 239 -27.28 -4.44 20.35
N LEU A 240 -27.25 -3.18 20.79
CA LEU A 240 -28.14 -2.66 21.83
C LEU A 240 -29.62 -2.83 21.46
N ILE A 241 -29.98 -2.53 20.21
CA ILE A 241 -31.37 -2.67 19.74
C ILE A 241 -31.73 -4.15 19.60
N GLN A 242 -30.79 -5.00 19.20
CA GLN A 242 -31.03 -6.45 19.12
C GLN A 242 -31.22 -7.10 20.50
N GLU A 243 -30.47 -6.66 21.51
CA GLU A 243 -30.63 -7.11 22.90
C GLU A 243 -31.97 -6.68 23.50
N GLU A 244 -32.46 -5.47 23.18
CA GLU A 244 -33.79 -4.98 23.57
C GLU A 244 -34.94 -5.70 22.83
N LEU A 245 -34.67 -6.28 21.65
CA LEU A 245 -35.69 -7.00 20.87
C LEU A 245 -35.72 -8.51 21.14
N ASP A 246 -34.64 -9.09 21.68
CA ASP A 246 -34.51 -10.53 21.98
C ASP A 246 -35.07 -10.90 23.37
N HIS A 247 -36.23 -10.35 23.72
CA HIS A 247 -36.93 -10.73 24.94
C HIS A 247 -37.78 -11.99 24.73
N ASN A 248 -37.77 -12.89 25.71
CA ASN A 248 -38.65 -14.07 25.70
C ASN A 248 -40.10 -13.63 25.96
N THR A 249 -40.83 -13.36 24.87
CA THR A 249 -42.21 -12.87 24.88
C THR A 249 -43.14 -13.78 25.66
N HIS A 250 -42.91 -15.10 25.63
CA HIS A 250 -43.71 -16.08 26.37
C HIS A 250 -43.52 -15.95 27.88
N THR A 251 -42.27 -15.81 28.35
CA THR A 251 -41.99 -15.59 29.78
C THR A 251 -42.57 -14.27 30.27
N LEU A 252 -42.42 -13.20 29.49
CA LEU A 252 -43.00 -11.89 29.81
C LEU A 252 -44.52 -11.93 29.88
N GLN A 253 -45.18 -12.65 28.97
CA GLN A 253 -46.64 -12.85 29.00
C GLN A 253 -47.10 -13.60 30.25
N LEU A 254 -46.36 -14.63 30.68
CA LEU A 254 -46.65 -15.36 31.91
C LEU A 254 -46.48 -14.47 33.16
N GLU A 255 -45.43 -13.64 33.21
CA GLU A 255 -45.23 -12.69 34.31
C GLU A 255 -46.33 -11.62 34.37
N VAL A 256 -46.74 -11.10 33.21
CA VAL A 256 -47.86 -10.17 33.12
C VAL A 256 -49.14 -10.86 33.62
N ALA A 257 -49.45 -12.06 33.13
CA ALA A 257 -50.64 -12.81 33.57
C ALA A 257 -50.64 -13.11 35.08
N ALA A 258 -49.48 -13.38 35.67
CA ALA A 258 -49.34 -13.62 37.10
C ALA A 258 -49.50 -12.33 37.94
N LYS A 259 -49.01 -11.19 37.46
CA LYS A 259 -49.06 -9.90 38.19
C LYS A 259 -50.33 -9.11 37.95
N TYR A 260 -51.00 -9.30 36.81
CA TYR A 260 -52.22 -8.58 36.43
C TYR A 260 -53.34 -8.62 37.50
N PRO A 261 -53.61 -9.74 38.20
CA PRO A 261 -54.60 -9.79 39.26
C PRO A 261 -54.27 -8.87 40.44
N SER A 262 -52.98 -8.63 40.72
CA SER A 262 -52.50 -7.83 41.85
C SER A 262 -52.54 -6.31 41.61
N LEU A 263 -52.84 -5.88 40.37
CA LEU A 263 -52.92 -4.47 40.02
C LEU A 263 -54.18 -3.81 40.58
N ASN A 264 -54.04 -2.55 41.01
CA ASN A 264 -55.16 -1.75 41.47
C ASN A 264 -56.00 -1.21 40.29
N HIS A 265 -57.13 -0.56 40.58
CA HIS A 265 -58.06 -0.13 39.53
C HIS A 265 -57.50 0.96 38.59
N GLU A 266 -56.52 1.77 39.05
CA GLU A 266 -55.89 2.81 38.22
C GLU A 266 -54.76 2.26 37.34
N GLN A 267 -54.24 1.07 37.68
CA GLN A 267 -53.17 0.38 36.95
C GLN A 267 -53.68 -0.60 35.89
N LYS A 268 -54.96 -0.99 35.98
CA LYS A 268 -55.67 -1.79 34.97
C LYS A 268 -56.29 -0.84 33.95
N LEU A 269 -55.44 -0.25 33.09
CA LEU A 269 -55.88 0.55 31.93
C LEU A 269 -56.64 -0.32 30.92
#